data_AF-A0A6C0BU23-F1
#
_entry.id   AF-A0A6C0BU23-F1
#
_cell.length_a   1.000
_cell.length_b   1.000
_cell.length_c   1.000
_cell.angle_alpha   90.00
_cell.angle_beta   90.00
_cell.angle_gamma   90.00
#
_symmetry.space_group_name_H-M   'P 1'
#
loop_
_entity.id
_entity.type
_entity.pdbx_description
1 polymer ?
#
loop_
_entity_poly.entity_id
_entity_poly.type
_entity_poly.pdbx_seq_one_letter_code
_entity_poly.pdbx_strand_id
1 'polypeptide(L)'
;MDKCDSITLSAPYEVEGYGCIIDVRMNQTDKVLIALPSYISYDIAGDDYIIFKYNKDSIEDVVNVEKIIQKKIYENQDEWLDQHLTKNDIRLLTQSSIREFGSYFTISCRMSQEIYDIVSSENRPFSPEISIDHILCKSDSFSIKCVLSRIIRNLPELRFHNVGKEEDIPVASLSSELEEVTIDEPNQSETVKLTNPTEIYKQLYKKEKKKAKEYRRQAIDAYLKAKDIKMRYMVTDIDISDDSDDEHL
;
A
#
# COMPACT_ATOMS: atom_id res chain seq x y z
N MET A 1 -24.71 9.56 -8.06
CA MET A 1 -23.41 9.36 -8.71
C MET A 1 -22.42 9.37 -7.58
N ASP A 2 -21.89 8.20 -7.23
CA ASP A 2 -21.05 8.09 -6.05
C ASP A 2 -19.75 8.84 -6.32
N LYS A 3 -19.25 9.61 -5.35
CA LYS A 3 -18.00 10.38 -5.49
C LYS A 3 -16.81 9.49 -5.91
N CYS A 4 -16.91 8.18 -5.68
CA CYS A 4 -15.88 7.19 -5.94
C CYS A 4 -15.93 6.58 -7.36
N ASP A 5 -16.96 6.86 -8.15
CA ASP A 5 -17.10 6.33 -9.52
C ASP A 5 -15.99 6.84 -10.47
N SER A 6 -15.34 7.95 -10.13
CA SER A 6 -14.26 8.56 -10.93
C SER A 6 -12.85 8.06 -10.59
N ILE A 7 -12.73 7.05 -9.72
CA ILE A 7 -11.44 6.41 -9.44
C ILE A 7 -10.96 5.69 -10.70
N THR A 8 -9.67 5.81 -11.02
CA THR A 8 -9.00 5.14 -12.14
C THR A 8 -7.71 4.51 -11.66
N LEU A 9 -7.33 3.40 -12.27
CA LEU A 9 -6.10 2.69 -11.97
C LEU A 9 -5.18 2.74 -13.20
N SER A 10 -3.88 2.96 -12.99
CA SER A 10 -2.89 2.85 -14.07
C SER A 10 -2.52 1.38 -14.34
N ALA A 11 -1.85 1.10 -15.46
CA ALA A 11 -1.25 -0.21 -15.66
C ALA A 11 -0.10 -0.42 -14.64
N PRO A 12 0.10 -1.65 -14.14
CA PRO A 12 1.20 -1.93 -13.21
C PRO A 12 2.56 -1.65 -13.86
N TYR A 13 3.46 -1.01 -13.12
CA TYR A 13 4.85 -0.80 -13.54
C TYR A 13 5.84 -1.28 -12.49
N GLU A 14 6.95 -1.89 -12.91
CA GLU A 14 7.95 -2.43 -12.01
C GLU A 14 8.70 -1.31 -11.29
N VAL A 15 8.96 -1.52 -9.99
CA VAL A 15 9.82 -0.66 -9.17
C VAL A 15 10.89 -1.53 -8.53
N GLU A 16 12.15 -1.11 -8.66
CA GLU A 16 13.31 -1.89 -8.21
C GLU A 16 13.15 -2.34 -6.75
N GLY A 17 13.18 -3.66 -6.54
CA GLY A 17 13.21 -4.27 -5.20
C GLY A 17 11.85 -4.55 -4.54
N TYR A 18 10.72 -4.06 -5.05
CA TYR A 18 9.44 -4.09 -4.30
C TYR A 18 8.24 -4.72 -5.02
N GLY A 19 8.39 -5.15 -6.28
CA GLY A 19 7.30 -5.66 -7.11
C GLY A 19 6.85 -4.62 -8.14
N CYS A 20 5.56 -4.60 -8.48
CA CYS A 20 5.00 -3.56 -9.33
C CYS A 20 3.99 -2.69 -8.59
N ILE A 21 3.86 -1.45 -9.04
CA ILE A 21 2.98 -0.43 -8.48
C ILE A 21 1.86 -0.16 -9.47
N ILE A 22 0.63 -0.03 -8.95
CA ILE A 22 -0.54 0.46 -9.68
C ILE A 22 -0.94 1.78 -9.03
N ASP A 23 -0.93 2.88 -9.78
CA ASP A 23 -1.35 4.17 -9.26
C ASP A 23 -2.87 4.21 -9.11
N VAL A 24 -3.34 4.82 -8.02
CA VAL A 24 -4.76 5.13 -7.83
C VAL A 24 -4.95 6.62 -8.06
N ARG A 25 -5.75 6.98 -9.08
CA ARG A 25 -6.01 8.36 -9.46
C ARG A 25 -7.50 8.66 -9.40
N MET A 26 -7.86 9.92 -9.13
CA MET A 26 -9.25 10.38 -9.16
C MET A 26 -9.30 11.74 -9.87
N ASN A 27 -10.20 11.94 -10.83
CA ASN A 27 -10.37 13.23 -11.51
C ASN A 27 -9.05 13.85 -12.05
N GLN A 28 -8.13 13.04 -12.58
CA GLN A 28 -6.81 13.45 -13.07
C GLN A 28 -5.80 13.89 -11.99
N THR A 29 -6.07 13.69 -10.70
CA THR A 29 -5.08 13.86 -9.62
C THR A 29 -4.31 12.57 -9.38
N ASP A 30 -3.02 12.69 -9.07
CA ASP A 30 -2.11 11.56 -8.82
C ASP A 30 -2.31 10.87 -7.46
N LYS A 31 -3.25 11.36 -6.66
CA LYS A 31 -3.61 10.82 -5.35
C LYS A 31 -5.11 10.90 -5.11
N VAL A 32 -5.64 9.91 -4.39
CA VAL A 32 -7.02 9.92 -3.91
C VAL A 32 -7.02 10.25 -2.43
N LEU A 33 -7.51 11.45 -2.10
CA LEU A 33 -7.71 11.87 -0.72
C LEU A 33 -9.14 11.53 -0.28
N ILE A 34 -9.27 10.89 0.87
CA ILE A 34 -10.55 10.48 1.45
C ILE A 34 -10.62 11.05 2.86
N ALA A 35 -11.62 11.91 3.08
CA ALA A 35 -12.01 12.31 4.42
C ALA A 35 -12.70 11.12 5.09
N LEU A 36 -12.19 10.71 6.24
CA LEU A 36 -12.81 9.63 7.00
C LEU A 36 -13.99 10.18 7.82
N PRO A 37 -15.06 9.38 8.00
CA PRO A 37 -16.20 9.73 8.83
C PRO A 37 -15.80 9.83 10.31
N SER A 38 -16.74 10.15 11.19
CA SER A 38 -16.49 10.10 12.63
C SER A 38 -16.21 8.66 13.09
N TYR A 39 -15.09 8.47 13.79
CA TYR A 39 -14.72 7.21 14.43
C TYR A 39 -15.24 7.13 15.86
N ILE A 40 -15.35 5.90 16.38
CA ILE A 40 -15.69 5.57 17.78
C ILE A 40 -14.47 5.83 18.67
N SER A 41 -13.33 5.28 18.27
CA SER A 41 -12.04 5.42 18.95
C SER A 41 -10.92 5.20 17.94
N TYR A 42 -9.68 5.45 18.35
CA TYR A 42 -8.50 5.02 17.63
C TYR A 42 -7.51 4.39 18.60
N ASP A 43 -6.66 3.53 18.08
CA ASP A 43 -5.51 2.96 18.79
C ASP A 43 -4.25 3.25 17.98
N ILE A 44 -3.14 3.50 18.68
CA ILE A 44 -1.83 3.58 18.04
C ILE A 44 -1.17 2.19 18.16
N ALA A 45 -0.73 1.64 17.03
CA ALA A 45 -0.10 0.33 16.95
C ALA A 45 1.36 0.49 16.54
N GLY A 46 2.26 0.45 17.52
CA GLY A 46 3.67 0.81 17.34
C GLY A 46 3.82 2.30 16.94
N ASP A 47 4.95 2.63 16.33
CA ASP A 47 5.26 4.02 15.99
C ASP A 47 4.75 4.44 14.59
N ASP A 48 4.27 3.46 13.80
CA ASP A 48 4.00 3.63 12.37
C ASP A 48 2.52 3.59 11.98
N TYR A 49 1.64 3.05 12.83
CA TYR A 49 0.25 2.83 12.47
C TYR A 49 -0.74 3.41 13.48
N ILE A 50 -1.81 3.97 12.94
CA ILE A 50 -3.02 4.32 13.68
C ILE A 50 -4.20 3.48 13.14
N ILE A 51 -5.00 2.97 14.07
CA ILE A 51 -6.13 2.09 13.78
C ILE A 51 -7.40 2.78 14.27
N PHE A 52 -8.20 3.28 13.34
CA PHE A 52 -9.47 3.91 13.65
C PHE A 52 -10.59 2.87 13.70
N LYS A 53 -11.44 2.92 14.73
CA LYS A 53 -12.64 2.05 14.89
C LYS A 53 -13.89 2.81 14.49
N TYR A 54 -14.75 2.21 13.68
CA TYR A 54 -15.96 2.83 13.14
C TYR A 54 -17.20 1.97 13.39
N ASN A 55 -18.35 2.63 13.51
CA ASN A 55 -19.63 1.95 13.39
C ASN A 55 -19.85 1.52 11.94
N LYS A 56 -20.59 0.43 11.76
CA LYS A 56 -20.92 -0.14 10.45
C LYS A 56 -21.55 0.88 9.50
N ASP A 57 -22.49 1.67 10.01
CA ASP A 57 -23.25 2.65 9.22
C ASP A 57 -22.42 3.88 8.80
N SER A 58 -21.28 4.11 9.46
CA SER A 58 -20.46 5.30 9.21
C SER A 58 -19.43 5.09 8.11
N ILE A 59 -19.04 3.85 7.82
CA ILE A 59 -17.88 3.51 6.97
C ILE A 59 -18.25 2.99 5.57
N GLU A 60 -19.53 2.92 5.24
CA GLU A 60 -20.02 2.30 4.00
C GLU A 60 -19.35 2.87 2.74
N ASP A 61 -19.20 4.20 2.67
CA ASP A 61 -18.53 4.89 1.55
C ASP A 61 -17.06 4.46 1.40
N VAL A 62 -16.35 4.27 2.51
CA VAL A 62 -14.92 3.89 2.49
C VAL A 62 -14.77 2.42 2.09
N VAL A 63 -15.68 1.56 2.55
CA VAL A 63 -15.75 0.16 2.10
C VAL A 63 -16.07 0.08 0.60
N ASN A 64 -16.89 0.99 0.08
CA ASN A 64 -17.21 1.04 -1.36
C ASN A 64 -15.97 1.39 -2.20
N VAL A 65 -15.08 2.26 -1.73
CA VAL A 65 -13.81 2.56 -2.43
C VAL A 65 -12.97 1.31 -2.65
N GLU A 66 -12.77 0.49 -1.61
CA GLU A 66 -11.99 -0.74 -1.75
C GLU A 66 -12.65 -1.72 -2.73
N LYS A 67 -13.98 -1.88 -2.67
CA LYS A 67 -14.72 -2.70 -3.62
C LYS A 67 -14.56 -2.21 -5.07
N ILE A 68 -14.55 -0.90 -5.28
CA ILE A 68 -14.32 -0.29 -6.61
C ILE A 68 -12.92 -0.62 -7.10
N ILE A 69 -11.91 -0.52 -6.24
CA ILE A 69 -10.52 -0.88 -6.56
C ILE A 69 -10.43 -2.37 -6.94
N GLN A 70 -10.95 -3.28 -6.11
CA GLN A 70 -10.95 -4.72 -6.37
C GLN A 70 -11.66 -5.06 -7.70
N LYS A 71 -12.79 -4.40 -7.97
CA LYS A 71 -13.53 -4.55 -9.23
C LYS A 71 -12.69 -4.12 -10.42
N LYS A 72 -12.01 -2.97 -10.35
CA LYS A 72 -11.15 -2.49 -11.44
C LYS A 72 -9.95 -3.39 -11.68
N ILE A 73 -9.35 -3.96 -10.64
CA ILE A 73 -8.30 -4.99 -10.79
C ILE A 73 -8.86 -6.19 -11.56
N TYR A 74 -10.04 -6.69 -11.19
CA TYR A 74 -10.68 -7.82 -11.87
C TYR A 74 -11.00 -7.53 -13.34
N GLU A 75 -11.43 -6.31 -13.67
CA GLU A 75 -11.78 -5.91 -15.04
C GLU A 75 -10.57 -5.77 -15.95
N ASN A 76 -9.42 -5.36 -15.42
CA ASN A 76 -8.19 -5.16 -16.19
C ASN A 76 -7.20 -6.33 -16.09
N GLN A 77 -7.55 -7.39 -15.36
CA GLN A 77 -6.63 -8.48 -15.03
C GLN A 77 -6.05 -9.19 -16.27
N ASP A 78 -6.81 -9.30 -17.35
CA ASP A 78 -6.36 -10.01 -18.55
C ASP A 78 -5.24 -9.25 -19.28
N GLU A 79 -5.16 -7.93 -19.09
CA GLU A 79 -4.07 -7.09 -19.60
C GLU A 79 -2.90 -7.02 -18.60
N TRP A 80 -3.20 -7.00 -17.29
CA TRP A 80 -2.22 -6.73 -16.25
C TRP A 80 -1.55 -7.98 -15.67
N LEU A 81 -2.20 -9.13 -15.72
CA LEU A 81 -1.80 -10.35 -15.03
C LEU A 81 -1.65 -11.52 -16.01
N ASP A 82 -0.59 -12.29 -15.81
CA ASP A 82 -0.36 -13.53 -16.58
C ASP A 82 -1.35 -14.66 -16.22
N GLN A 83 -2.21 -14.44 -15.21
CA GLN A 83 -3.11 -15.44 -14.65
C GLN A 83 -4.47 -14.81 -14.38
N HIS A 84 -5.52 -15.56 -14.71
CA HIS A 84 -6.88 -15.17 -14.39
C HIS A 84 -7.20 -15.49 -12.93
N LEU A 85 -7.58 -14.48 -12.17
CA LEU A 85 -7.95 -14.51 -10.76
C LEU A 85 -9.46 -14.41 -10.61
N THR A 86 -10.04 -15.20 -9.70
CA THR A 86 -11.43 -15.01 -9.32
C THR A 86 -11.58 -13.75 -8.46
N LYS A 87 -12.81 -13.23 -8.34
CA LYS A 87 -13.11 -12.11 -7.42
C LYS A 87 -12.72 -12.41 -5.98
N ASN A 88 -12.85 -13.67 -5.56
CA ASN A 88 -12.48 -14.09 -4.22
C ASN A 88 -10.95 -14.12 -4.05
N ASP A 89 -10.21 -14.53 -5.08
CA ASP A 89 -8.75 -14.48 -5.06
C ASP A 89 -8.28 -13.04 -4.91
N ILE A 90 -8.77 -12.11 -5.75
CA ILE A 90 -8.42 -10.69 -5.65
C ILE A 90 -8.74 -10.14 -4.25
N ARG A 91 -9.91 -10.45 -3.70
CA ARG A 91 -10.29 -10.03 -2.33
C ARG A 91 -9.33 -10.57 -1.27
N LEU A 92 -8.87 -11.81 -1.40
CA LEU A 92 -7.98 -12.45 -0.43
C LEU A 92 -6.54 -11.99 -0.59
N LEU A 93 -6.13 -11.67 -1.81
CA LEU A 93 -4.83 -11.11 -2.16
C LEU A 93 -4.72 -9.65 -1.75
N THR A 94 -5.82 -8.89 -1.81
CA THR A 94 -5.88 -7.55 -1.20
C THR A 94 -5.84 -7.70 0.31
N GLN A 95 -4.70 -7.38 0.92
CA GLN A 95 -4.63 -7.15 2.36
C GLN A 95 -5.46 -5.90 2.66
N SER A 96 -6.74 -6.09 2.98
CA SER A 96 -7.63 -4.97 3.25
C SER A 96 -7.13 -4.21 4.47
N SER A 97 -6.90 -2.90 4.28
CA SER A 97 -6.68 -1.97 5.39
C SER A 97 -7.94 -1.84 6.25
N ILE A 98 -9.10 -2.35 5.78
CA ILE A 98 -10.38 -2.36 6.47
C ILE A 98 -10.68 -3.77 7.00
N ARG A 99 -10.94 -3.90 8.30
CA ARG A 99 -11.31 -5.19 8.90
C ARG A 99 -12.65 -5.09 9.60
N GLU A 100 -13.53 -6.05 9.34
CA GLU A 100 -14.83 -6.18 10.01
C GLU A 100 -14.68 -7.02 11.28
N PHE A 101 -15.18 -6.51 12.40
CA PHE A 101 -15.18 -7.16 13.70
C PHE A 101 -16.57 -7.09 14.31
N GLY A 102 -17.50 -7.93 13.86
CA GLY A 102 -18.84 -8.11 14.46
C GLY A 102 -19.67 -6.82 14.59
N SER A 103 -19.39 -6.02 15.63
CA SER A 103 -20.01 -4.74 15.94
C SER A 103 -19.31 -3.50 15.37
N TYR A 104 -18.05 -3.57 14.92
CA TYR A 104 -17.31 -2.41 14.41
C TYR A 104 -16.40 -2.76 13.23
N PHE A 105 -15.91 -1.74 12.54
CA PHE A 105 -14.90 -1.85 11.50
C PHE A 105 -13.62 -1.14 11.93
N THR A 106 -12.46 -1.63 11.52
CA THR A 106 -11.20 -0.92 11.71
C THR A 106 -10.59 -0.49 10.39
N ILE A 107 -10.06 0.71 10.30
CA ILE A 107 -9.15 1.11 9.23
C ILE A 107 -7.76 1.30 9.82
N SER A 108 -6.79 0.54 9.32
CA SER A 108 -5.37 0.71 9.66
C SER A 108 -4.71 1.64 8.64
N CYS A 109 -4.12 2.74 9.14
CA CYS A 109 -3.43 3.73 8.33
C CYS A 109 -1.98 3.84 8.78
N ARG A 110 -1.06 3.94 7.83
CA ARG A 110 0.33 4.31 8.14
C ARG A 110 0.40 5.81 8.46
N MET A 111 1.23 6.20 9.39
CA MET A 111 1.49 7.60 9.75
C MET A 111 2.98 7.92 9.67
N SER A 112 3.29 9.22 9.53
CA SER A 112 4.65 9.73 9.68
C SER A 112 4.94 10.05 11.15
N GLN A 113 6.21 10.23 11.50
CA GLN A 113 6.61 10.65 12.84
C GLN A 113 5.92 11.96 13.28
N GLU A 114 5.82 12.93 12.38
CA GLU A 114 5.13 14.20 12.66
C GLU A 114 3.67 13.99 13.08
N ILE A 115 2.96 13.09 12.40
CA ILE A 115 1.57 12.76 12.72
C ILE A 115 1.49 11.97 14.03
N TYR A 116 2.43 11.05 14.27
CA TYR A 116 2.50 10.32 15.54
C TYR A 116 2.67 11.28 16.72
N ASP A 117 3.58 12.26 16.62
CA ASP A 117 3.82 13.24 17.68
C ASP A 117 2.56 14.07 17.98
N ILE A 118 1.81 14.45 16.94
CA ILE A 118 0.51 15.16 17.08
C ILE A 118 -0.52 14.28 17.79
N VAL A 119 -0.69 13.03 17.35
CA VAL A 119 -1.71 12.14 17.92
C VAL A 119 -1.36 11.75 19.36
N SER A 120 -0.07 11.53 19.66
CA SER A 120 0.41 11.11 20.98
C SER A 120 0.38 12.24 22.01
N SER A 121 0.52 13.50 21.57
CA SER A 121 0.43 14.67 22.46
C SER A 121 -0.99 15.14 22.74
N GLU A 122 -1.99 14.62 22.01
CA GLU A 122 -3.36 15.11 22.04
C GLU A 122 -4.35 14.01 22.50
N ASN A 123 -5.30 14.38 23.37
CA ASN A 123 -6.34 13.47 23.89
C ASN A 123 -7.74 13.77 23.31
N ARG A 124 -7.85 14.50 22.20
CA ARG A 124 -9.14 15.02 21.67
C ARG A 124 -9.49 14.49 20.27
N PRO A 125 -10.78 14.43 19.91
CA PRO A 125 -11.20 13.95 18.60
C PRO A 125 -10.80 14.92 17.50
N PHE A 126 -10.32 14.36 16.40
CA PHE A 126 -9.93 15.07 15.20
C PHE A 126 -10.54 14.39 13.97
N SER A 127 -10.68 15.14 12.89
CA SER A 127 -11.18 14.62 11.61
C SER A 127 -9.99 14.16 10.77
N PRO A 128 -9.87 12.86 10.43
CA PRO A 128 -8.75 12.36 9.64
C PRO A 128 -9.01 12.48 8.14
N GLU A 129 -7.96 12.75 7.40
CA GLU A 129 -7.91 12.63 5.94
C GLU A 129 -6.80 11.64 5.59
N ILE A 130 -7.12 10.64 4.78
CA ILE A 130 -6.16 9.63 4.33
C ILE A 130 -5.88 9.81 2.84
N SER A 131 -4.67 9.44 2.44
CA SER A 131 -4.27 9.26 1.05
C SER A 131 -4.26 7.78 0.69
N ILE A 132 -4.91 7.46 -0.43
CA ILE A 132 -4.69 6.22 -1.18
C ILE A 132 -3.83 6.60 -2.39
N ASP A 133 -2.54 6.32 -2.28
CA ASP A 133 -1.56 6.67 -3.31
C ASP A 133 -1.51 5.58 -4.40
N HIS A 134 -1.22 4.35 -4.00
CA HIS A 134 -0.97 3.25 -4.90
C HIS A 134 -1.30 1.90 -4.29
N ILE A 135 -1.38 0.90 -5.16
CA ILE A 135 -1.51 -0.51 -4.81
C ILE A 135 -0.15 -1.15 -5.07
N LEU A 136 0.46 -1.72 -4.03
CA LEU A 136 1.67 -2.51 -4.13
C LEU A 136 1.27 -3.93 -4.54
N CYS A 137 1.68 -4.34 -5.74
CA CYS A 137 1.55 -5.70 -6.22
C CYS A 137 2.85 -6.45 -5.97
N LYS A 138 2.81 -7.34 -4.98
CA LYS A 138 3.92 -8.22 -4.63
C LYS A 138 3.82 -9.52 -5.38
N SER A 139 4.83 -10.35 -5.14
CA SER A 139 4.87 -11.68 -5.68
C SER A 139 3.83 -12.64 -5.09
N ASP A 140 2.76 -12.21 -4.45
CA ASP A 140 1.66 -13.07 -4.00
C ASP A 140 0.45 -12.30 -3.46
N SER A 141 0.44 -10.98 -3.59
CA SER A 141 -0.53 -10.15 -2.86
C SER A 141 -0.63 -8.77 -3.49
N PHE A 142 -1.78 -8.15 -3.29
CA PHE A 142 -1.99 -6.73 -3.51
C PHE A 142 -2.13 -6.07 -2.14
N SER A 143 -1.49 -4.94 -1.92
CA SER A 143 -1.72 -4.16 -0.70
C SER A 143 -2.04 -2.72 -1.07
N ILE A 144 -3.15 -2.23 -0.56
CA ILE A 144 -3.57 -0.85 -0.76
C ILE A 144 -2.83 -0.01 0.27
N LYS A 145 -1.97 0.90 -0.19
CA LYS A 145 -1.26 1.78 0.73
C LYS A 145 -2.19 2.89 1.20
N CYS A 146 -2.59 2.81 2.47
CA CYS A 146 -3.39 3.82 3.15
C CYS A 146 -2.49 4.61 4.11
N VAL A 147 -2.33 5.91 3.87
CA VAL A 147 -1.48 6.80 4.68
C VAL A 147 -2.34 7.91 5.25
N LEU A 148 -2.23 8.18 6.54
CA LEU A 148 -2.84 9.36 7.15
C LEU A 148 -2.16 10.62 6.59
N SER A 149 -2.87 11.38 5.77
CA SER A 149 -2.34 12.54 5.08
C SER A 149 -2.47 13.81 5.89
N ARG A 150 -3.58 13.97 6.62
CA ARG A 150 -3.86 15.18 7.39
C ARG A 150 -4.80 14.92 8.55
N ILE A 151 -4.65 15.74 9.58
CA ILE A 151 -5.55 15.80 10.72
C ILE A 151 -6.16 17.21 10.78
N ILE A 152 -7.49 17.28 10.83
CA ILE A 152 -8.24 18.53 10.97
C ILE A 152 -8.83 18.58 12.38
N ARG A 153 -8.57 19.67 13.10
CA ARG A 153 -9.11 19.86 14.45
C ARG A 153 -10.60 20.22 14.36
N ASN A 154 -11.43 19.49 15.08
CA ASN A 154 -12.77 19.96 15.40
C ASN A 154 -12.62 20.97 16.55
N LEU A 155 -12.47 22.26 16.22
CA LEU A 155 -12.46 23.32 17.23
C LEU A 155 -13.87 23.38 17.83
N PRO A 156 -14.09 23.07 19.12
CA PRO A 156 -15.33 23.44 19.78
C PRO A 156 -15.43 24.97 19.70
N GLU A 157 -16.47 25.49 19.04
CA GLU A 157 -16.67 26.89 18.63
C GLU A 157 -15.68 27.91 19.22
N LEU A 158 -14.56 28.12 18.52
CA LEU A 158 -13.64 29.21 18.84
C LEU A 158 -14.15 30.49 18.16
N ARG A 159 -14.76 31.37 18.96
CA ARG A 159 -15.03 32.76 18.55
C ARG A 159 -13.72 33.54 18.58
N PHE A 160 -13.17 33.83 17.40
CA PHE A 160 -11.99 34.67 17.29
C PHE A 160 -12.33 36.13 17.59
N HIS A 161 -11.59 36.75 18.51
CA HIS A 161 -11.43 38.21 18.49
C HIS A 161 -10.31 38.53 17.51
N ASN A 162 -10.62 39.26 16.45
CA ASN A 162 -9.64 39.72 15.48
C ASN A 162 -8.52 40.52 16.18
N VAL A 163 -7.28 40.05 16.04
CA VAL A 163 -6.09 40.88 16.22
C VAL A 163 -5.14 40.56 15.07
N GLY A 164 -5.14 41.40 14.04
CA GLY A 164 -4.24 41.28 12.90
C GLY A 164 -2.82 41.76 13.21
N LYS A 165 -1.83 41.22 12.50
CA LYS A 165 -1.07 41.89 11.42
C LYS A 165 0.17 41.05 11.05
N GLU A 166 0.47 41.04 9.75
CA GLU A 166 1.60 40.42 9.04
C GLU A 166 2.95 41.05 9.43
N GLU A 167 4.07 40.30 9.33
CA GLU A 167 5.38 40.77 8.84
C GLU A 167 6.22 39.61 8.23
N ASP A 168 7.09 39.98 7.27
CA ASP A 168 7.73 39.21 6.18
C ASP A 168 8.89 38.25 6.54
N ILE A 169 9.18 37.31 5.62
CA ILE A 169 10.37 36.42 5.60
C ILE A 169 11.28 36.80 4.41
N PRO A 170 12.61 36.94 4.57
CA PRO A 170 13.55 36.99 3.45
C PRO A 170 14.14 35.61 3.12
N VAL A 171 14.15 35.26 1.83
CA VAL A 171 14.66 34.00 1.27
C VAL A 171 15.99 34.25 0.55
N ALA A 172 17.03 33.46 0.82
CA ALA A 172 18.33 33.54 0.12
C ALA A 172 18.85 32.18 -0.38
N SER A 173 19.02 32.11 -1.71
CA SER A 173 20.00 31.42 -2.57
C SER A 173 20.35 29.92 -2.40
N LEU A 174 20.13 29.16 -3.50
CA LEU A 174 20.80 27.89 -3.84
C LEU A 174 22.17 28.11 -4.50
N SER A 175 23.11 27.18 -4.29
CA SER A 175 24.23 26.89 -5.21
C SER A 175 24.49 25.37 -5.29
N SER A 176 24.86 24.89 -6.48
CA SER A 176 25.26 23.50 -6.77
C SER A 176 26.37 23.53 -7.83
N GLU A 177 27.47 22.80 -7.62
CA GLU A 177 28.57 22.62 -8.60
C GLU A 177 28.87 21.10 -8.77
N LEU A 178 29.23 20.69 -10.00
CA LEU A 178 29.63 19.33 -10.41
C LEU A 178 30.94 19.40 -11.23
N GLU A 179 31.75 18.33 -11.24
CA GLU A 179 33.07 18.23 -11.90
C GLU A 179 33.22 16.91 -12.71
N GLU A 180 34.04 16.88 -13.79
CA GLU A 180 34.16 15.81 -14.81
C GLU A 180 35.48 15.00 -14.71
N VAL A 181 35.49 13.70 -15.09
CA VAL A 181 36.67 12.79 -15.07
C VAL A 181 36.81 11.99 -16.38
N THR A 182 38.04 11.87 -16.89
CA THR A 182 38.43 11.16 -18.14
C THR A 182 39.13 9.82 -17.87
N ILE A 183 38.93 8.80 -18.72
CA ILE A 183 39.54 7.46 -18.62
C ILE A 183 40.08 6.99 -19.99
N ASP A 184 41.29 6.41 -20.03
CA ASP A 184 41.96 5.87 -21.24
C ASP A 184 41.99 4.32 -21.30
N GLU A 185 42.04 3.75 -22.51
CA GLU A 185 41.92 2.31 -22.82
C GLU A 185 43.26 1.56 -23.10
N PRO A 186 43.37 0.23 -22.83
CA PRO A 186 44.44 -0.61 -23.36
C PRO A 186 44.02 -1.66 -24.42
N ASN A 187 45.00 -1.98 -25.28
CA ASN A 187 44.95 -2.72 -26.55
C ASN A 187 44.61 -4.23 -26.50
N GLN A 188 44.07 -4.71 -27.63
CA GLN A 188 43.58 -6.05 -27.95
C GLN A 188 44.68 -7.01 -28.45
N SER A 189 44.60 -8.31 -28.09
CA SER A 189 44.80 -9.45 -29.02
C SER A 189 44.75 -10.82 -28.30
N GLU A 190 43.59 -11.49 -28.31
CA GLU A 190 43.43 -12.97 -28.48
C GLU A 190 41.93 -13.35 -28.36
N THR A 191 41.38 -14.14 -29.29
CA THR A 191 39.94 -14.49 -29.34
C THR A 191 39.68 -15.99 -29.20
N VAL A 192 38.94 -16.37 -28.15
CA VAL A 192 38.32 -17.70 -27.99
C VAL A 192 36.82 -17.57 -28.26
N LYS A 193 36.25 -18.43 -29.13
CA LYS A 193 34.80 -18.43 -29.41
C LYS A 193 34.04 -19.14 -28.28
N LEU A 194 33.53 -18.33 -27.35
CA LEU A 194 32.55 -18.71 -26.34
C LEU A 194 31.14 -18.61 -26.93
N THR A 195 30.33 -19.66 -26.78
CA THR A 195 28.88 -19.58 -27.01
C THR A 195 28.29 -18.52 -26.09
N ASN A 196 27.39 -17.67 -26.60
CA ASN A 196 26.96 -16.45 -25.90
C ASN A 196 26.40 -16.76 -24.49
N PRO A 197 27.12 -16.43 -23.40
CA PRO A 197 26.70 -16.74 -22.03
C PRO A 197 25.32 -16.16 -21.72
N THR A 198 24.98 -15.02 -22.34
CA THR A 198 23.69 -14.35 -22.22
C THR A 198 22.52 -15.24 -22.60
N GLU A 199 22.68 -16.10 -23.60
CA GLU A 199 21.61 -16.98 -24.05
C GLU A 199 21.37 -18.12 -23.06
N ILE A 200 22.45 -18.66 -22.50
CA ILE A 200 22.40 -19.66 -21.42
C ILE A 200 21.78 -19.03 -20.15
N TYR A 201 22.18 -17.83 -19.76
CA TYR A 201 21.60 -17.10 -18.63
C TYR A 201 20.13 -16.77 -18.84
N LYS A 202 19.73 -16.35 -20.05
CA LYS A 202 18.32 -16.10 -20.39
C LYS A 202 17.47 -17.36 -20.28
N GLN A 203 17.98 -18.51 -20.70
CA GLN A 203 17.26 -19.79 -20.60
C GLN A 203 17.15 -20.26 -19.14
N LEU A 204 18.23 -20.14 -18.37
CA LEU A 204 18.23 -20.47 -16.94
C LEU A 204 17.26 -19.58 -16.16
N TYR A 205 17.30 -18.27 -16.40
CA TYR A 205 16.38 -17.30 -15.82
C TYR A 205 14.92 -17.63 -16.15
N LYS A 206 14.60 -17.91 -17.43
CA LYS A 206 13.23 -18.28 -17.85
C LYS A 206 12.74 -19.56 -17.14
N LYS A 207 13.61 -20.56 -16.98
CA LYS A 207 13.29 -21.82 -16.30
C LYS A 207 13.01 -21.62 -14.82
N GLU A 208 13.88 -20.89 -14.13
CA GLU A 208 13.72 -20.65 -12.69
C GLU A 208 12.57 -19.68 -12.39
N LYS A 209 12.35 -18.65 -13.22
CA LYS A 209 11.16 -17.78 -13.14
C LYS A 209 9.86 -18.56 -13.29
N LYS A 210 9.82 -19.55 -14.18
CA LYS A 210 8.64 -20.43 -14.35
C LYS A 210 8.39 -21.30 -13.11
N LYS A 211 9.44 -21.86 -12.49
CA LYS A 211 9.31 -22.63 -11.24
C LYS A 211 8.87 -21.76 -10.08
N ALA A 212 9.44 -20.57 -9.93
CA ALA A 212 9.06 -19.62 -8.89
C ALA A 212 7.57 -19.23 -9.00
N LYS A 213 7.07 -19.01 -10.22
CA LYS A 213 5.63 -18.78 -10.48
C LYS A 213 4.75 -19.96 -10.02
N GLU A 214 5.18 -21.19 -10.26
CA GLU A 214 4.42 -22.38 -9.85
C GLU A 214 4.44 -22.56 -8.32
N TYR A 215 5.58 -22.37 -7.66
CA TYR A 215 5.65 -22.43 -6.20
C TYR A 215 4.84 -21.33 -5.52
N ARG A 216 4.88 -20.11 -6.06
CA ARG A 216 4.00 -19.01 -5.63
C ARG A 216 2.53 -19.40 -5.70
N ARG A 217 2.09 -19.99 -6.82
CA ARG A 217 0.71 -20.45 -7.01
C ARG A 217 0.32 -21.49 -5.96
N GLN A 218 1.19 -22.47 -5.73
CA GLN A 218 0.95 -23.51 -4.72
C GLN A 218 0.91 -22.97 -3.30
N ALA A 219 1.77 -22.01 -2.97
CA ALA A 219 1.81 -21.36 -1.66
C ALA A 219 0.54 -20.56 -1.38
N ILE A 220 0.08 -19.77 -2.37
CA ILE A 220 -1.18 -19.03 -2.28
C ILE A 220 -2.34 -20.02 -2.11
N ASP A 221 -2.44 -21.05 -2.96
CA ASP A 221 -3.49 -22.07 -2.86
C ASP A 221 -3.53 -22.74 -1.48
N ALA A 222 -2.37 -23.07 -0.91
CA ALA A 222 -2.26 -23.67 0.42
C ALA A 222 -2.69 -22.69 1.52
N TYR A 223 -2.26 -21.44 1.46
CA TYR A 223 -2.62 -20.39 2.41
C TYR A 223 -4.13 -20.10 2.38
N LEU A 224 -4.72 -19.98 1.20
CA LEU A 224 -6.16 -19.72 1.04
C LEU A 224 -6.98 -20.90 1.57
N LYS A 225 -6.55 -22.15 1.35
CA LYS A 225 -7.19 -23.33 1.95
C LYS A 225 -7.11 -23.32 3.47
N ALA A 226 -5.95 -22.98 4.04
CA ALA A 226 -5.79 -22.88 5.50
C ALA A 226 -6.73 -21.82 6.10
N LYS A 227 -6.84 -20.65 5.44
CA LYS A 227 -7.74 -19.57 5.86
C LYS A 227 -9.22 -19.97 5.74
N ASP A 228 -9.62 -20.67 4.68
CA ASP A 228 -11.00 -21.16 4.52
C ASP A 228 -11.35 -22.21 5.59
N ILE A 229 -10.44 -23.14 5.89
CA ILE A 229 -10.63 -24.12 6.98
C ILE A 229 -10.80 -23.42 8.32
N LYS A 230 -9.93 -22.47 8.65
CA LYS A 230 -10.03 -21.68 9.89
C LYS A 230 -11.37 -20.95 10.00
N MET A 231 -11.83 -20.34 8.91
CA MET A 231 -13.08 -19.59 8.85
C MET A 231 -14.32 -20.50 8.95
N ARG A 232 -14.30 -21.66 8.29
CA ARG A 232 -15.44 -22.59 8.23
C ARG A 232 -15.63 -23.38 9.52
N TYR A 233 -14.55 -23.77 10.18
CA TYR A 233 -14.61 -24.65 11.35
C TYR A 233 -14.40 -23.92 12.69
N MET A 234 -14.26 -22.58 12.68
CA MET A 234 -14.08 -21.76 13.89
C MET A 234 -13.07 -22.39 14.86
N VAL A 235 -11.95 -22.87 14.32
CA VAL A 235 -10.92 -23.56 15.11
C VAL A 235 -10.21 -22.52 15.97
N THR A 236 -10.79 -22.23 17.13
CA THR A 236 -10.22 -21.32 18.14
C THR A 236 -9.17 -21.99 19.00
N ASP A 237 -9.07 -23.33 18.95
CA ASP A 237 -8.29 -24.12 19.90
C ASP A 237 -7.23 -25.01 19.22
N ILE A 238 -6.69 -24.60 18.07
CA ILE A 238 -5.37 -25.10 17.66
C ILE A 238 -4.40 -23.94 17.83
N ASP A 239 -3.77 -23.92 18.99
CA ASP A 239 -2.51 -23.22 19.24
C ASP A 239 -1.49 -23.81 18.26
N ILE A 240 -1.43 -23.25 17.05
CA ILE A 240 -0.24 -23.37 16.22
C ILE A 240 0.62 -22.20 16.69
N SER A 241 1.32 -22.44 17.80
CA SER A 241 2.57 -21.76 18.12
C SER A 241 3.50 -21.99 16.93
N ASP A 242 3.39 -21.12 15.93
CA ASP A 242 4.43 -20.87 14.95
C ASP A 242 5.11 -19.58 15.38
N ASP A 243 5.69 -19.68 16.58
CA ASP A 243 6.65 -18.74 17.11
C ASP A 243 7.97 -19.05 16.40
N SER A 244 8.11 -18.53 15.19
CA SER A 244 9.40 -18.38 14.54
C SER A 244 9.63 -16.90 14.29
N ASP A 245 9.85 -16.18 15.40
CA ASP A 245 10.80 -15.08 15.40
C ASP A 245 12.10 -15.57 14.75
N ASP A 246 12.41 -15.04 13.57
CA ASP A 246 13.78 -15.04 13.03
C ASP A 246 14.20 -13.57 12.93
N GLU A 247 14.48 -12.99 14.10
CA GLU A 247 15.41 -11.89 14.24
C GLU A 247 16.81 -12.36 13.79
N HIS A 248 17.50 -11.50 13.04
CA HIS A 248 18.90 -11.57 12.61
C HIS A 248 19.28 -12.49 11.43
N LEU A 249 19.45 -11.87 10.26
CA LEU A 249 20.76 -11.72 9.59
C LEU A 249 20.73 -10.67 8.46
#